data_AF-A0AAN0JCW0-F1
#
_entry.id   AF-A0AAN0JCW0-F1
#
_cell.length_a   1.000
_cell.length_b   1.000
_cell.length_c   1.000
_cell.angle_alpha   90.00
_cell.angle_beta   90.00
_cell.angle_gamma   90.00
#
_symmetry.space_group_name_H-M   'P 1'
#
loop_
_entity.id
_entity.type
_entity.pdbx_description
1 polymer ?
#
loop_
_entity_poly.entity_id
_entity_poly.type
_entity_poly.pdbx_seq_one_letter_code
_entity_poly.pdbx_strand_id
1 'polypeptide(L)'
;MVSSPAVFLIVVSLISSIDTIKRELYFWLNFIENACVELSVPSQVLVVGSRADKVPISTDDYAELVKYVVNRGIKVQLFKKFVPADCHMIGGKGIKELMHLIASSCQECLNASVSISYYCNVLFSFLENDLNKEFISFKELIVELKKVDLPSLPSDSSVVFELLISLSDKGLILYLPSSSSHSWIIINKNALLTEVTGVLFAPKAIKRVYRKITSNTGIIPHSVLAELFPNYDLTMLTDFLVSLKFCSYIKRNEASSDDVLFFPSLVHTMCPSSISFDPEFGWCLWCDPKNPHQFLSTRFLHVLLLHFSFKYRDNDLAGKIDIDPAQQYESLCTVWKNGIFWSHKGIKVLLEVSESNRGITLLLSKKDGEKALELCSYILNEIHDLINKYCLCESTEYIIAPTDLTFEVRKKSVSERCLIPLPSVAKAVFSREETVYVNHKKEEKEFKTTSIINDCEPYHQLHKLKPEIVMKLFDRENAALTEDEFIQLQLICPLVFKGLTSTSTQSLRERISKFSLFTGFNFSNFITEPLQILRSQTFSATSKTSPLPTCIKPKMISLLLFYFIYHRFRIEYTVVV
;
A
#
# COMPACT_ATOMS: atom_id res chain seq x y z
N MET A 1 -9.66 1.13 4.41
CA MET A 1 -9.48 0.41 5.70
C MET A 1 -10.33 1.05 6.78
N VAL A 2 -10.35 2.39 6.84
CA VAL A 2 -11.53 3.11 7.30
C VAL A 2 -12.53 3.18 6.14
N SER A 3 -13.83 3.04 6.40
CA SER A 3 -14.91 3.21 5.39
C SER A 3 -15.70 4.52 5.56
N SER A 4 -15.41 5.26 6.63
CA SER A 4 -16.05 6.53 6.99
C SER A 4 -15.03 7.55 7.51
N PRO A 5 -15.35 8.85 7.52
CA PRO A 5 -14.52 9.84 8.20
C PRO A 5 -14.38 9.54 9.69
N ALA A 6 -13.18 9.67 10.23
CA ALA A 6 -12.86 9.36 11.63
C ALA A 6 -12.23 10.55 12.36
N VAL A 7 -12.11 10.44 13.69
CA VAL A 7 -11.36 11.37 14.54
C VAL A 7 -10.14 10.63 15.08
N PHE A 8 -8.96 10.98 14.57
CA PHE A 8 -7.69 10.40 14.98
C PHE A 8 -7.06 11.19 16.11
N LEU A 9 -6.64 10.49 17.16
CA LEU A 9 -5.90 11.04 18.28
C LEU A 9 -4.46 10.53 18.26
N ILE A 10 -3.51 11.38 17.87
CA ILE A 10 -2.08 11.07 17.91
C ILE A 10 -1.52 11.53 19.26
N VAL A 11 -1.14 10.59 20.12
CA VAL A 11 -0.49 10.90 21.40
C VAL A 11 1.02 10.84 21.24
N VAL A 12 1.69 11.95 21.51
CA VAL A 12 3.16 12.05 21.54
C VAL A 12 3.65 12.37 22.95
N SER A 13 4.89 12.00 23.24
CA SER A 13 5.52 12.23 24.55
C SER A 13 6.38 13.49 24.51
N LEU A 14 6.02 14.53 25.27
CA LEU A 14 6.77 15.79 25.28
C LEU A 14 8.14 15.71 25.96
N ILE A 15 8.40 14.67 26.76
CA ILE A 15 9.75 14.41 27.31
C ILE A 15 10.68 13.71 26.30
N SER A 16 10.20 13.35 25.11
CA SER A 16 11.01 12.74 24.06
C SER A 16 11.78 13.81 23.29
N SER A 17 12.91 13.44 22.66
CA SER A 17 13.64 14.38 21.80
C SER A 17 12.77 14.89 20.65
N ILE A 18 13.00 16.14 20.23
CA ILE A 18 12.27 16.79 19.13
C ILE A 18 12.24 15.91 17.87
N ASP A 19 13.34 15.25 17.52
CA ASP A 19 13.39 14.39 16.34
C ASP A 19 12.66 13.05 16.52
N THR A 20 12.53 12.56 17.75
CA THR A 20 11.64 11.42 18.07
C THR A 20 10.18 11.83 17.87
N ILE A 21 9.77 12.98 18.39
CA ILE A 21 8.40 13.53 18.22
C ILE A 21 8.10 13.75 16.73
N LYS A 22 9.00 14.38 15.97
CA LYS A 22 8.86 14.55 14.51
C LYS A 22 8.67 13.20 13.81
N ARG A 23 9.52 12.20 14.09
CA ARG A 23 9.46 10.87 13.47
C ARG A 23 8.15 10.14 13.79
N GLU A 24 7.67 10.21 15.03
CA GLU A 24 6.40 9.60 15.44
C GLU A 24 5.21 10.29 14.76
N LEU A 25 5.16 11.63 14.76
CA LEU A 25 4.13 12.37 14.03
C LEU A 25 4.15 12.04 12.54
N TYR A 26 5.31 12.10 11.88
CA TYR A 26 5.46 11.72 10.48
C TYR A 26 4.96 10.30 10.19
N PHE A 27 5.28 9.33 11.07
CA PHE A 27 4.77 7.96 10.95
C PHE A 27 3.24 7.92 10.93
N TRP A 28 2.61 8.53 11.94
CA TRP A 28 1.17 8.47 12.12
C TRP A 28 0.38 9.29 11.09
N LEU A 29 0.86 10.47 10.72
CA LEU A 29 0.21 11.33 9.73
C LEU A 29 0.19 10.66 8.35
N ASN A 30 1.32 10.07 7.93
CA ASN A 30 1.39 9.30 6.70
C ASN A 30 0.51 8.04 6.73
N PHE A 31 0.42 7.34 7.87
CA PHE A 31 -0.53 6.24 8.02
C PHE A 31 -1.98 6.72 7.83
N ILE A 32 -2.36 7.82 8.47
CA ILE A 32 -3.72 8.38 8.42
C ILE A 32 -4.07 8.86 7.01
N GLU A 33 -3.22 9.65 6.34
CA GLU A 33 -3.43 10.10 4.96
C GLU A 33 -3.64 8.91 4.01
N ASN A 34 -2.78 7.88 4.08
CA ASN A 34 -2.90 6.70 3.21
C ASN A 34 -4.10 5.81 3.58
N ALA A 35 -4.50 5.74 4.86
CA ALA A 35 -5.65 4.94 5.30
C ALA A 35 -7.02 5.58 4.94
N CYS A 36 -7.03 6.89 4.69
CA CYS A 36 -8.21 7.73 4.46
C CYS A 36 -8.26 8.36 3.05
N VAL A 37 -7.35 8.01 2.14
CA VAL A 37 -7.26 8.58 0.78
C VAL A 37 -8.53 8.40 -0.06
N GLU A 38 -9.22 7.27 0.08
CA GLU A 38 -10.45 6.95 -0.68
C GLU A 38 -11.72 7.60 -0.07
N LEU A 39 -11.62 8.34 1.04
CA LEU A 39 -12.77 8.94 1.71
C LEU A 39 -13.20 10.25 1.03
N SER A 40 -14.49 10.36 0.71
CA SER A 40 -15.11 11.57 0.13
C SER A 40 -15.14 12.78 1.07
N VAL A 41 -14.95 12.56 2.37
CA VAL A 41 -14.93 13.59 3.42
C VAL A 41 -13.68 13.37 4.28
N PRO A 42 -12.90 14.42 4.56
CA PRO A 42 -11.67 14.27 5.32
C PRO A 42 -11.94 13.92 6.79
N SER A 43 -11.14 12.98 7.28
CA SER A 43 -11.02 12.67 8.71
C SER A 43 -10.30 13.80 9.45
N GLN A 44 -10.47 13.83 10.77
CA GLN A 44 -9.93 14.88 11.62
C GLN A 44 -8.76 14.35 12.44
N VAL A 45 -7.73 15.16 12.63
CA VAL A 45 -6.51 14.79 13.37
C VAL A 45 -6.29 15.75 14.53
N LEU A 46 -6.22 15.18 15.73
CA LEU A 46 -5.88 15.86 16.97
C LEU A 46 -4.52 15.33 17.43
N VAL A 47 -3.66 16.20 17.93
CA VAL A 47 -2.36 15.81 18.50
C VAL A 47 -2.33 16.15 19.98
N VAL A 48 -1.99 15.18 20.83
CA VAL A 48 -1.87 15.36 22.28
C VAL A 48 -0.43 15.23 22.71
N GLY A 49 0.07 16.28 23.35
CA GLY A 49 1.37 16.30 24.00
C GLY A 49 1.26 15.77 25.42
N SER A 50 1.41 14.45 25.59
CA SER A 50 1.42 13.81 26.91
C SER A 50 2.64 14.18 27.74
N ARG A 51 2.49 14.10 29.07
CA ARG A 51 3.51 14.43 30.08
C ARG A 51 3.90 15.91 30.11
N ALA A 52 2.94 16.80 29.83
CA ALA A 52 3.14 18.26 29.87
C ALA A 52 3.51 18.79 31.28
N ASP A 53 3.22 18.01 32.33
CA ASP A 53 3.63 18.25 33.72
C ASP A 53 5.16 18.18 33.92
N LYS A 54 5.90 17.46 33.06
CA LYS A 54 7.35 17.20 33.21
C LYS A 54 8.22 18.02 32.28
N VAL A 55 7.63 18.96 31.53
CA VAL A 55 8.34 19.78 30.54
C VAL A 55 8.72 21.12 31.19
N PRO A 56 10.02 21.46 31.30
CA PRO A 56 10.45 22.74 31.91
C PRO A 56 10.37 23.94 30.94
N ILE A 57 10.06 23.69 29.66
CA ILE A 57 9.97 24.67 28.57
C ILE A 57 8.49 25.03 28.35
N SER A 58 8.20 26.21 27.78
CA SER A 58 6.82 26.52 27.37
C SER A 58 6.30 25.46 26.39
N THR A 59 5.00 25.16 26.49
CA THR A 59 4.31 24.28 25.55
C THR A 59 4.09 24.92 24.17
N ASP A 60 4.37 26.21 24.03
CA ASP A 60 4.19 26.97 22.78
C ASP A 60 5.18 26.51 21.68
N ASP A 61 6.45 26.27 22.03
CA ASP A 61 7.47 25.74 21.12
C ASP A 61 7.04 24.39 20.51
N TYR A 62 6.37 23.55 21.31
CA TYR A 62 5.79 22.28 20.85
C TYR A 62 4.56 22.51 19.97
N ALA A 63 3.75 23.54 20.24
CA ALA A 63 2.61 23.88 19.39
C ALA A 63 3.06 24.35 18.00
N GLU A 64 4.13 25.16 17.90
CA GLU A 64 4.73 25.55 16.63
C GLU A 64 5.36 24.37 15.89
N LEU A 65 6.15 23.54 16.59
CA LEU A 65 6.73 22.31 16.04
C LEU A 65 5.66 21.38 15.47
N VAL A 66 4.61 21.09 16.23
CA VAL A 66 3.52 20.21 15.81
C VAL A 66 2.78 20.83 14.63
N LYS A 67 2.46 22.13 14.67
CA LYS A 67 1.81 22.82 13.54
C LYS A 67 2.66 22.77 12.26
N TYR A 68 3.97 22.98 12.35
CA TYR A 68 4.91 22.83 11.23
C TYR A 68 4.93 21.41 10.67
N VAL A 69 5.01 20.40 11.55
CA VAL A 69 5.05 18.99 11.17
C VAL A 69 3.74 18.56 10.52
N VAL A 70 2.60 18.92 11.12
CA VAL A 70 1.28 18.51 10.65
C VAL A 70 0.91 19.22 9.35
N ASN A 71 1.19 20.52 9.20
CA ASN A 71 0.97 21.25 7.94
C ASN A 71 1.79 20.71 6.76
N ARG A 72 2.85 19.92 7.01
CA ARG A 72 3.56 19.16 5.97
C ARG A 72 3.02 17.74 5.82
N GLY A 73 2.67 17.08 6.92
CA GLY A 73 2.24 15.68 6.94
C GLY A 73 0.80 15.43 6.50
N ILE A 74 -0.05 16.44 6.56
CA ILE A 74 -1.46 16.38 6.15
C ILE A 74 -1.65 17.11 4.82
N LYS A 75 -2.31 16.44 3.87
CA LYS A 75 -2.68 16.95 2.55
C LYS A 75 -4.20 17.01 2.39
N VAL A 76 -4.90 15.94 2.77
CA VAL A 76 -6.35 15.80 2.59
C VAL A 76 -7.09 15.93 3.93
N GLN A 77 -6.53 15.38 5.01
CA GLN A 77 -7.22 15.33 6.30
C GLN A 77 -7.26 16.72 7.01
N LEU A 78 -7.97 16.83 8.14
CA LEU A 78 -8.16 18.10 8.84
C LEU A 78 -7.46 18.12 10.20
N PHE A 79 -6.36 18.86 10.32
CA PHE A 79 -5.77 19.14 11.64
C PHE A 79 -6.68 20.06 12.46
N LYS A 80 -6.98 19.66 13.68
CA LYS A 80 -7.82 20.44 14.61
C LYS A 80 -7.00 21.27 15.60
N LYS A 81 -6.24 20.61 16.46
CA LYS A 81 -5.38 21.29 17.44
C LYS A 81 -4.29 20.37 17.98
N PHE A 82 -3.23 21.00 18.46
CA PHE A 82 -2.33 20.42 19.45
C PHE A 82 -2.83 20.77 20.86
N VAL A 83 -2.92 19.79 21.74
CA VAL A 83 -3.28 19.99 23.16
C VAL A 83 -2.16 19.40 24.05
N PRO A 84 -1.38 20.22 24.76
CA PRO A 84 -0.47 19.73 25.79
C PRO A 84 -1.30 19.26 26.99
N ALA A 85 -1.11 18.01 27.41
CA ALA A 85 -1.91 17.37 28.45
C ALA A 85 -1.05 16.75 29.55
N ASP A 86 -1.44 17.03 30.80
CA ASP A 86 -1.09 16.19 31.94
C ASP A 86 -2.09 15.02 31.97
N CYS A 87 -1.62 13.87 31.49
CA CYS A 87 -2.40 12.63 31.45
C CYS A 87 -2.20 11.76 32.70
N HIS A 88 -1.46 12.21 33.72
CA HIS A 88 -1.23 11.43 34.94
C HIS A 88 -2.44 11.44 35.89
N MET A 89 -3.28 12.48 35.80
CA MET A 89 -4.42 12.68 36.72
C MET A 89 -5.72 12.95 35.96
N ILE A 90 -6.83 12.45 36.50
CA ILE A 90 -8.18 12.81 36.02
C ILE A 90 -8.38 14.32 36.20
N GLY A 91 -8.73 15.02 35.13
CA GLY A 91 -8.87 16.48 35.15
C GLY A 91 -7.55 17.25 35.10
N GLY A 92 -6.42 16.59 34.81
CA GLY A 92 -5.13 17.25 34.58
C GLY A 92 -5.18 18.34 33.51
N LYS A 93 -4.18 19.24 33.52
CA LYS A 93 -4.09 20.37 32.58
C LYS A 93 -4.28 19.87 31.13
N GLY A 94 -5.14 20.54 30.36
CA GLY A 94 -5.44 20.18 28.97
C GLY A 94 -6.50 19.08 28.77
N ILE A 95 -6.78 18.23 29.77
CA ILE A 95 -7.75 17.11 29.60
C ILE A 95 -9.17 17.60 29.31
N LYS A 96 -9.65 18.64 30.01
CA LYS A 96 -10.99 19.22 29.76
C LYS A 96 -11.12 19.80 28.35
N GLU A 97 -10.06 20.45 27.85
CA GLU A 97 -10.00 20.98 26.49
C GLU A 97 -9.98 19.85 25.46
N LEU A 98 -9.18 18.82 25.70
CA LEU A 98 -9.10 17.64 24.85
C LEU A 98 -10.47 16.96 24.71
N MET A 99 -11.18 16.72 25.83
CA MET A 99 -12.51 16.10 25.79
C MET A 99 -13.53 16.94 25.02
N HIS A 100 -13.51 18.27 25.19
CA HIS A 100 -14.33 19.18 24.39
C HIS A 100 -13.98 19.10 22.89
N LEU A 101 -12.68 19.09 22.57
CA LEU A 101 -12.20 19.03 21.18
C LEU A 101 -12.54 17.69 20.51
N ILE A 102 -12.43 16.57 21.23
CA ILE A 102 -12.89 15.26 20.74
C ILE A 102 -14.39 15.30 20.48
N ALA A 103 -15.20 15.78 21.43
CA ALA A 103 -16.65 15.85 21.28
C ALA A 103 -17.07 16.72 20.09
N SER A 104 -16.48 17.91 19.91
CA SER A 104 -16.75 18.77 18.76
C SER A 104 -16.30 18.13 17.45
N SER A 105 -15.14 17.46 17.44
CA SER A 105 -14.60 16.79 16.26
C SER A 105 -15.49 15.63 15.81
N CYS A 106 -15.92 14.78 16.75
CA CYS A 106 -16.87 13.71 16.48
C CYS A 106 -18.19 14.26 15.93
N GLN A 107 -18.74 15.32 16.54
CA GLN A 107 -19.95 15.96 16.05
C GLN A 107 -19.79 16.50 14.61
N GLU A 108 -18.63 17.07 14.27
CA GLU A 108 -18.32 17.52 12.91
C GLU A 108 -18.25 16.35 11.91
N CYS A 109 -17.60 15.23 12.24
CA CYS A 109 -17.55 14.04 11.38
C CYS A 109 -18.96 13.47 11.13
N LEU A 110 -19.77 13.34 12.19
CA LEU A 110 -21.12 12.79 12.12
C LEU A 110 -22.04 13.66 11.26
N ASN A 111 -21.94 14.98 11.41
CA ASN A 111 -22.68 15.96 10.60
C ASN A 111 -22.32 15.94 9.09
N ALA A 112 -21.20 15.32 8.70
CA ALA A 112 -20.74 15.21 7.32
C ALA A 112 -21.00 13.82 6.71
N SER A 113 -21.55 12.88 7.50
CA SER A 113 -21.85 11.52 7.06
C SER A 113 -23.32 11.36 6.67
N VAL A 114 -23.62 10.49 5.69
CA VAL A 114 -25.01 10.14 5.33
C VAL A 114 -25.68 9.44 6.51
N SER A 115 -26.90 9.83 6.86
CA SER A 115 -27.66 9.23 7.96
C SER A 115 -27.96 7.75 7.72
N ILE A 116 -28.08 7.00 8.82
CA ILE A 116 -28.46 5.59 8.83
C ILE A 116 -29.99 5.50 8.88
N SER A 117 -30.60 4.59 8.12
CA SER A 117 -32.07 4.44 8.08
C SER A 117 -32.63 3.99 9.44
N TYR A 118 -33.91 4.26 9.70
CA TYR A 118 -34.59 3.74 10.90
C TYR A 118 -34.47 2.22 11.00
N TYR A 119 -34.74 1.50 9.90
CA TYR A 119 -34.62 0.04 9.84
C TYR A 119 -33.21 -0.48 10.12
N CYS A 120 -32.17 0.22 9.65
CA CYS A 120 -30.79 -0.13 9.98
C CYS A 120 -30.50 0.02 11.48
N ASN A 121 -31.03 1.07 12.15
CA ASN A 121 -30.86 1.24 13.59
C ASN A 121 -31.57 0.14 14.39
N VAL A 122 -32.80 -0.24 14.00
CA VAL A 122 -33.54 -1.34 14.65
C VAL A 122 -32.82 -2.68 14.42
N LEU A 123 -32.36 -2.97 13.20
CA LEU A 123 -31.59 -4.18 12.90
C LEU A 123 -30.28 -4.20 13.70
N PHE A 124 -29.53 -3.10 13.77
CA PHE A 124 -28.29 -3.04 14.54
C PHE A 124 -28.55 -3.24 16.05
N SER A 125 -29.59 -2.62 16.60
CA SER A 125 -30.00 -2.83 17.99
C SER A 125 -30.32 -4.30 18.27
N PHE A 126 -31.01 -4.98 17.35
CA PHE A 126 -31.30 -6.41 17.44
C PHE A 126 -30.04 -7.28 17.39
N LEU A 127 -29.11 -6.97 16.47
CA LEU A 127 -27.84 -7.69 16.34
C LEU A 127 -26.98 -7.54 17.61
N GLU A 128 -26.85 -6.32 18.14
CA GLU A 128 -25.96 -6.01 19.27
C GLU A 128 -26.54 -6.43 20.62
N ASN A 129 -27.83 -6.16 20.88
CA ASN A 129 -28.43 -6.31 22.21
C ASN A 129 -29.27 -7.59 22.38
N ASP A 130 -30.01 -8.00 21.35
CA ASP A 130 -30.99 -9.09 21.48
C ASP A 130 -30.39 -10.47 21.11
N LEU A 131 -29.51 -10.54 20.11
CA LEU A 131 -28.86 -11.80 19.73
C LEU A 131 -27.75 -12.24 20.68
N ASN A 132 -27.01 -11.30 21.27
CA ASN A 132 -25.85 -11.55 22.14
C ASN A 132 -24.87 -12.59 21.56
N LYS A 133 -24.43 -12.39 20.31
CA LYS A 133 -23.45 -13.21 19.58
C LYS A 133 -22.39 -12.32 18.92
N GLU A 134 -21.15 -12.82 18.81
CA GLU A 134 -20.08 -12.14 18.08
C GLU A 134 -20.28 -12.20 16.56
N PHE A 135 -20.91 -13.28 16.06
CA PHE A 135 -21.21 -13.49 14.64
C PHE A 135 -22.45 -14.38 14.45
N ILE A 136 -23.05 -14.33 13.25
CA ILE A 136 -24.20 -15.16 12.85
C ILE A 136 -24.19 -15.40 11.34
N SER A 137 -24.67 -16.57 10.88
CA SER A 137 -24.86 -16.79 9.45
C SER A 137 -26.10 -16.03 8.95
N PHE A 138 -26.11 -15.58 7.69
CA PHE A 138 -27.26 -14.87 7.11
C PHE A 138 -28.54 -15.71 7.15
N LYS A 139 -28.42 -17.02 6.96
CA LYS A 139 -29.55 -17.97 7.06
C LYS A 139 -30.12 -18.04 8.48
N GLU A 140 -29.28 -18.10 9.51
CA GLU A 140 -29.74 -18.06 10.90
C GLU A 140 -30.38 -16.71 11.24
N LEU A 141 -29.78 -15.60 10.80
CA LEU A 141 -30.33 -14.26 11.05
C LEU A 141 -31.78 -14.13 10.54
N ILE A 142 -32.05 -14.59 9.32
CA ILE A 142 -33.43 -14.60 8.76
C ILE A 142 -34.37 -15.51 9.56
N VAL A 143 -33.86 -16.58 10.21
CA VAL A 143 -34.66 -17.43 11.09
C VAL A 143 -34.95 -16.74 12.42
N GLU A 144 -33.96 -16.10 13.06
CA GLU A 144 -34.17 -15.36 14.30
C GLU A 144 -35.11 -14.16 14.11
N LEU A 145 -34.93 -13.39 13.03
CA LEU A 145 -35.81 -12.25 12.68
C LEU A 145 -37.28 -12.65 12.47
N LYS A 146 -37.56 -13.90 12.11
CA LYS A 146 -38.94 -14.43 11.98
C LYS A 146 -39.55 -14.92 13.30
N LYS A 147 -38.74 -15.12 14.35
CA LYS A 147 -39.23 -15.49 15.69
C LYS A 147 -39.63 -14.26 16.50
N VAL A 148 -39.02 -13.11 16.24
CA VAL A 148 -39.32 -11.88 16.95
C VAL A 148 -40.49 -11.18 16.29
N ASP A 149 -41.55 -10.95 17.06
CA ASP A 149 -42.67 -10.10 16.65
C ASP A 149 -42.27 -8.62 16.77
N LEU A 150 -41.38 -8.20 15.88
CA LEU A 150 -40.94 -6.81 15.67
C LEU A 150 -41.73 -6.25 14.48
N PRO A 151 -42.83 -5.49 14.68
CA PRO A 151 -43.67 -4.99 13.58
C PRO A 151 -42.94 -4.00 12.66
N SER A 152 -41.75 -3.57 13.08
CA SER A 152 -40.92 -2.55 12.46
C SER A 152 -39.73 -3.09 11.66
N LEU A 153 -39.49 -4.41 11.57
CA LEU A 153 -38.37 -4.93 10.78
C LEU A 153 -38.82 -5.78 9.58
N PRO A 154 -38.43 -5.42 8.34
CA PRO A 154 -38.72 -6.25 7.17
C PRO A 154 -38.04 -7.63 7.28
N SER A 155 -38.82 -8.71 7.21
CA SER A 155 -38.30 -10.09 7.21
C SER A 155 -37.94 -10.61 5.81
N ASP A 156 -38.06 -9.77 4.78
CA ASP A 156 -37.66 -10.09 3.40
C ASP A 156 -36.14 -10.12 3.31
N SER A 157 -35.59 -11.25 2.86
CA SER A 157 -34.15 -11.46 2.75
C SER A 157 -33.44 -10.43 1.86
N SER A 158 -34.10 -9.91 0.82
CA SER A 158 -33.53 -8.87 -0.04
C SER A 158 -33.37 -7.55 0.71
N VAL A 159 -34.38 -7.16 1.50
CA VAL A 159 -34.36 -5.94 2.30
C VAL A 159 -33.35 -6.06 3.46
N VAL A 160 -33.32 -7.20 4.16
CA VAL A 160 -32.33 -7.45 5.23
C VAL A 160 -30.90 -7.39 4.67
N PHE A 161 -30.65 -7.93 3.48
CA PHE A 161 -29.35 -7.84 2.82
C PHE A 161 -28.90 -6.39 2.58
N GLU A 162 -29.75 -5.54 1.99
CA GLU A 162 -29.44 -4.11 1.78
C GLU A 162 -29.18 -3.36 3.09
N LEU A 163 -29.94 -3.66 4.16
CA LEU A 163 -29.71 -3.09 5.49
C LEU A 163 -28.35 -3.53 6.08
N LEU A 164 -27.95 -4.79 5.89
CA LEU A 164 -26.64 -5.30 6.33
C LEU A 164 -25.48 -4.67 5.56
N ILE A 165 -25.61 -4.48 4.23
CA ILE A 165 -24.62 -3.75 3.44
C ILE A 165 -24.48 -2.32 3.98
N SER A 166 -25.61 -1.62 4.18
CA SER A 166 -25.62 -0.27 4.76
C SER A 166 -24.94 -0.20 6.14
N LEU A 167 -25.17 -1.17 7.03
CA LEU A 167 -24.49 -1.24 8.34
C LEU A 167 -23.00 -1.58 8.22
N SER A 168 -22.62 -2.43 7.27
CA SER A 168 -21.22 -2.82 7.01
C SER A 168 -20.41 -1.66 6.42
N ASP A 169 -20.97 -0.88 5.50
CA ASP A 169 -20.35 0.32 4.95
C ASP A 169 -20.08 1.37 6.04
N LYS A 170 -20.99 1.47 7.02
CA LYS A 170 -20.83 2.32 8.22
C LYS A 170 -19.82 1.77 9.23
N GLY A 171 -19.31 0.56 9.02
CA GLY A 171 -18.31 -0.08 9.89
C GLY A 171 -18.84 -0.59 11.23
N LEU A 172 -20.17 -0.54 11.44
CA LEU A 172 -20.86 -1.00 12.65
C LEU A 172 -20.81 -2.52 12.78
N ILE A 173 -20.93 -3.22 11.65
CA ILE A 173 -20.73 -4.66 11.50
C ILE A 173 -19.71 -4.93 10.39
N LEU A 174 -19.40 -6.19 10.12
CA LEU A 174 -18.72 -6.61 8.89
C LEU A 174 -19.52 -7.73 8.22
N TYR A 175 -20.04 -7.45 7.03
CA TYR A 175 -20.69 -8.45 6.18
C TYR A 175 -19.66 -9.17 5.31
N LEU A 176 -19.63 -10.50 5.40
CA LEU A 176 -18.76 -11.37 4.62
C LEU A 176 -19.59 -12.10 3.54
N PRO A 177 -19.55 -11.64 2.27
CA PRO A 177 -20.27 -12.30 1.19
C PRO A 177 -19.61 -13.65 0.84
N SER A 178 -20.39 -14.73 0.84
CA SER A 178 -19.96 -16.04 0.34
C SER A 178 -20.59 -16.35 -1.01
N SER A 179 -19.89 -17.12 -1.86
CA SER A 179 -20.43 -17.66 -3.12
C SER A 179 -21.45 -18.77 -2.90
N SER A 180 -21.49 -19.33 -1.69
CA SER A 180 -22.51 -20.28 -1.23
C SER A 180 -23.48 -19.57 -0.28
N SER A 181 -24.58 -20.22 0.10
CA SER A 181 -25.61 -19.69 1.00
C SER A 181 -25.17 -19.49 2.47
N HIS A 182 -23.89 -19.26 2.71
CA HIS A 182 -23.22 -19.14 4.00
C HIS A 182 -22.50 -17.78 4.10
N SER A 183 -23.13 -16.69 3.67
CA SER A 183 -22.65 -15.35 4.03
C SER A 183 -22.71 -15.16 5.54
N TRP A 184 -21.72 -14.50 6.11
CA TRP A 184 -21.58 -14.30 7.55
C TRP A 184 -21.70 -12.83 7.93
N ILE A 185 -22.31 -12.58 9.09
CA ILE A 185 -22.40 -11.26 9.71
C ILE A 185 -21.52 -11.31 10.95
N ILE A 186 -20.44 -10.53 10.96
CA ILE A 186 -19.64 -10.31 12.16
C ILE A 186 -20.22 -9.09 12.88
N ILE A 187 -20.86 -9.35 14.01
CA ILE A 187 -21.53 -8.34 14.84
C ILE A 187 -20.48 -7.64 15.69
N ASN A 188 -19.80 -8.39 16.56
CA ASN A 188 -18.75 -7.86 17.43
C ASN A 188 -17.36 -8.14 16.85
N LYS A 189 -17.00 -7.37 15.81
CA LYS A 189 -15.67 -7.37 15.19
C LYS A 189 -14.53 -7.24 16.20
N ASN A 190 -14.73 -6.47 17.27
CA ASN A 190 -13.67 -6.14 18.24
C ASN A 190 -13.37 -7.30 19.20
N ALA A 191 -14.40 -8.02 19.66
CA ALA A 191 -14.24 -9.23 20.47
C ALA A 191 -13.52 -10.32 19.64
N LEU A 192 -14.06 -10.63 18.46
CA LEU A 192 -13.50 -11.64 17.56
C LEU A 192 -12.05 -11.32 17.18
N LEU A 193 -11.76 -10.06 16.80
CA LEU A 193 -10.41 -9.66 16.44
C LEU A 193 -9.45 -9.74 17.62
N THR A 194 -9.87 -9.36 18.84
CA THR A 194 -9.04 -9.44 20.05
C THR A 194 -8.64 -10.88 20.35
N GLU A 195 -9.58 -11.83 20.29
CA GLU A 195 -9.29 -13.25 20.52
C GLU A 195 -8.37 -13.80 19.42
N VAL A 196 -8.75 -13.62 18.15
CA VAL A 196 -8.02 -14.19 17.01
C VAL A 196 -6.60 -13.62 16.90
N THR A 197 -6.42 -12.31 17.11
CA THR A 197 -5.07 -11.71 17.10
C THR A 197 -4.26 -12.05 18.35
N GLY A 198 -4.90 -12.19 19.51
CA GLY A 198 -4.25 -12.63 20.75
C GLY A 198 -3.66 -14.04 20.66
N VAL A 199 -4.28 -14.92 19.86
CA VAL A 199 -3.76 -16.26 19.55
C VAL A 199 -2.73 -16.21 18.39
N LEU A 200 -3.09 -15.64 17.23
CA LEU A 200 -2.22 -15.67 16.04
C LEU A 200 -0.89 -14.93 16.22
N PHE A 201 -0.93 -13.77 16.90
CA PHE A 201 0.24 -12.90 17.11
C PHE A 201 0.77 -13.01 18.56
N ALA A 202 0.46 -14.12 19.23
CA ALA A 202 0.91 -14.41 20.59
C ALA A 202 2.45 -14.25 20.74
N PRO A 203 2.94 -13.56 21.79
CA PRO A 203 4.38 -13.42 22.02
C PRO A 203 5.08 -14.77 22.14
N LYS A 204 6.34 -14.85 21.66
CA LYS A 204 7.17 -16.08 21.64
C LYS A 204 7.29 -16.82 22.99
N ALA A 205 7.03 -16.11 24.10
CA ALA A 205 6.96 -16.68 25.45
C ALA A 205 5.87 -17.75 25.60
N ILE A 206 4.76 -17.64 24.85
CA ILE A 206 3.63 -18.58 24.85
C ILE A 206 3.97 -19.78 23.95
N LYS A 207 4.94 -20.59 24.40
CA LYS A 207 5.57 -21.69 23.61
C LYS A 207 4.57 -22.69 23.00
N ARG A 208 3.41 -22.92 23.63
CA ARG A 208 2.40 -23.88 23.13
C ARG A 208 1.76 -23.42 21.82
N VAL A 209 1.32 -22.16 21.77
CA VAL A 209 0.71 -21.55 20.58
C VAL A 209 1.79 -21.23 19.55
N TYR A 210 2.88 -20.60 20.00
CA TYR A 210 3.98 -20.19 19.12
C TYR A 210 4.54 -21.37 18.30
N ARG A 211 4.76 -22.55 18.92
CA ARG A 211 5.25 -23.75 18.21
C ARG A 211 4.36 -24.24 17.06
N LYS A 212 3.04 -24.01 17.12
CA LYS A 212 2.13 -24.39 16.03
C LYS A 212 2.19 -23.41 14.84
N ILE A 213 2.46 -22.14 15.14
CA ILE A 213 2.41 -21.02 14.18
C ILE A 213 3.80 -20.67 13.62
N THR A 214 4.88 -21.21 14.20
CA THR A 214 6.28 -20.97 13.78
C THR A 214 6.69 -21.61 12.46
N SER A 215 5.96 -21.34 11.38
CA SER A 215 6.63 -21.22 10.09
C SER A 215 7.32 -19.85 10.05
N ASN A 216 8.64 -19.86 9.81
CA ASN A 216 9.41 -18.63 9.65
C ASN A 216 9.03 -17.84 8.38
N THR A 217 8.22 -18.47 7.52
CA THR A 217 7.70 -18.00 6.23
C THR A 217 6.30 -17.37 6.33
N GLY A 218 5.64 -17.42 7.50
CA GLY A 218 4.29 -16.89 7.67
C GLY A 218 3.18 -17.71 7.00
N ILE A 219 3.43 -18.97 6.66
CA ILE A 219 2.46 -19.90 6.08
C ILE A 219 1.78 -20.70 7.18
N ILE A 220 0.46 -20.75 7.21
CA ILE A 220 -0.34 -21.55 8.15
C ILE A 220 -1.28 -22.48 7.34
N PRO A 221 -1.21 -23.81 7.52
CA PRO A 221 -2.19 -24.75 6.97
C PRO A 221 -3.57 -24.60 7.63
N HIS A 222 -4.64 -24.91 6.89
CA HIS A 222 -6.03 -24.80 7.37
C HIS A 222 -6.26 -25.71 8.58
N SER A 223 -5.73 -26.94 8.56
CA SER A 223 -5.71 -27.85 9.71
C SER A 223 -5.12 -27.24 10.99
N VAL A 224 -4.00 -26.53 10.89
CA VAL A 224 -3.36 -25.85 12.03
C VAL A 224 -4.22 -24.69 12.52
N LEU A 225 -4.88 -23.95 11.61
CA LEU A 225 -5.83 -22.91 11.99
C LEU A 225 -7.07 -23.49 12.70
N ALA A 226 -7.57 -24.63 12.24
CA ALA A 226 -8.66 -25.38 12.89
C ALA A 226 -8.31 -25.80 14.32
N GLU A 227 -7.10 -26.32 14.54
CA GLU A 227 -6.60 -26.70 15.87
C GLU A 227 -6.42 -25.50 16.83
N LEU A 228 -6.21 -24.29 16.29
CA LEU A 228 -6.07 -23.06 17.08
C LEU A 228 -7.42 -22.46 17.45
N PHE A 229 -8.43 -22.66 16.60
CA PHE A 229 -9.77 -22.07 16.72
C PHE A 229 -10.89 -23.12 16.62
N PRO A 230 -10.90 -24.16 17.48
CA PRO A 230 -11.82 -25.31 17.35
C PRO A 230 -13.30 -24.96 17.58
N ASN A 231 -13.58 -23.79 18.15
CA ASN A 231 -14.94 -23.30 18.43
C ASN A 231 -15.53 -22.45 17.27
N TYR A 232 -14.75 -22.21 16.22
CA TYR A 232 -15.11 -21.30 15.13
C TYR A 232 -15.38 -22.05 13.82
N ASP A 233 -16.35 -21.57 13.05
CA ASP A 233 -16.45 -21.96 11.64
C ASP A 233 -15.19 -21.47 10.91
N LEU A 234 -14.46 -22.40 10.31
CA LEU A 234 -13.14 -22.14 9.77
C LEU A 234 -13.19 -21.36 8.44
N THR A 235 -14.26 -21.52 7.66
CA THR A 235 -14.50 -20.74 6.44
C THR A 235 -14.80 -19.29 6.82
N MET A 236 -15.72 -19.08 7.78
CA MET A 236 -16.03 -17.76 8.35
C MET A 236 -14.77 -17.06 8.86
N LEU A 237 -13.98 -17.74 9.69
CA LEU A 237 -12.75 -17.18 10.28
C LEU A 237 -11.71 -16.85 9.20
N THR A 238 -11.59 -17.67 8.17
CA THR A 238 -10.65 -17.42 7.07
C THR A 238 -11.09 -16.22 6.23
N ASP A 239 -12.37 -16.15 5.86
CA ASP A 239 -12.91 -15.04 5.08
C ASP A 239 -12.89 -13.72 5.88
N PHE A 240 -13.07 -13.79 7.21
CA PHE A 240 -12.84 -12.68 8.12
C PHE A 240 -11.39 -12.16 8.04
N LEU A 241 -10.40 -13.03 8.18
CA LEU A 241 -8.98 -12.65 8.12
C LEU A 241 -8.55 -12.13 6.73
N VAL A 242 -9.08 -12.72 5.65
CA VAL A 242 -8.82 -12.33 4.25
C VAL A 242 -9.50 -11.01 3.87
N SER A 243 -10.71 -10.74 4.39
CA SER A 243 -11.40 -9.45 4.18
C SER A 243 -10.61 -8.30 4.84
N LEU A 244 -10.12 -8.52 6.07
CA LEU A 244 -9.28 -7.58 6.82
C LEU A 244 -7.82 -7.47 6.33
N LYS A 245 -7.42 -8.30 5.34
CA LYS A 245 -6.06 -8.35 4.74
C LYS A 245 -4.96 -8.75 5.73
N PHE A 246 -5.28 -9.63 6.68
CA PHE A 246 -4.25 -10.32 7.49
C PHE A 246 -3.55 -11.44 6.72
N CYS A 247 -4.25 -12.09 5.79
CA CYS A 247 -3.71 -13.19 4.98
C CYS A 247 -4.29 -13.28 3.56
N SER A 248 -3.71 -14.17 2.75
CA SER A 248 -4.21 -14.62 1.44
C SER A 248 -4.30 -16.15 1.37
N TYR A 249 -5.28 -16.65 0.61
CA TYR A 249 -5.36 -18.06 0.20
C TYR A 249 -4.28 -18.40 -0.83
N ILE A 250 -3.40 -19.36 -0.49
CA ILE A 250 -2.60 -20.11 -1.43
C ILE A 250 -3.38 -21.40 -1.74
N LYS A 251 -4.04 -21.44 -2.91
CA LYS A 251 -4.67 -22.68 -3.43
C LYS A 251 -3.55 -23.50 -4.02
N ARG A 252 -3.50 -24.79 -3.70
CA ARG A 252 -2.65 -25.75 -4.41
C ARG A 252 -3.37 -26.19 -5.70
N ASN A 253 -2.62 -26.80 -6.63
CA ASN A 253 -3.25 -27.67 -7.61
C ASN A 253 -3.85 -28.89 -6.89
N GLU A 254 -4.87 -29.51 -7.48
CA GLU A 254 -5.90 -30.37 -6.85
C GLU A 254 -5.40 -31.62 -6.06
N ALA A 255 -4.10 -31.89 -6.05
CA ALA A 255 -3.49 -33.11 -5.50
C ALA A 255 -3.17 -33.05 -3.98
N SER A 256 -3.83 -32.21 -3.19
CA SER A 256 -3.45 -31.99 -1.79
C SER A 256 -4.63 -31.74 -0.85
N SER A 257 -4.57 -32.27 0.38
CA SER A 257 -5.74 -32.39 1.26
C SER A 257 -6.02 -31.23 2.22
N ASP A 258 -5.26 -30.14 2.19
CA ASP A 258 -5.35 -29.06 3.18
C ASP A 258 -5.01 -27.71 2.54
N ASP A 259 -5.87 -26.71 2.66
CA ASP A 259 -5.58 -25.37 2.14
C ASP A 259 -4.48 -24.69 2.96
N VAL A 260 -3.82 -23.67 2.39
CA VAL A 260 -2.75 -22.92 3.08
C VAL A 260 -2.96 -21.42 2.95
N LEU A 261 -2.71 -20.72 4.05
CA LEU A 261 -2.86 -19.27 4.18
C LEU A 261 -1.50 -18.62 4.40
N PHE A 262 -1.22 -17.52 3.70
CA PHE A 262 -0.01 -16.73 3.89
C PHE A 262 -0.33 -15.45 4.67
N PHE A 263 0.34 -15.28 5.81
CA PHE A 263 0.25 -14.15 6.74
C PHE A 263 1.55 -13.33 6.69
N PRO A 264 1.62 -12.24 5.89
CA PRO A 264 2.84 -11.44 5.75
C PRO A 264 3.38 -10.91 7.08
N SER A 265 2.49 -10.58 8.03
CA SER A 265 2.85 -10.06 9.35
C SER A 265 3.53 -11.07 10.27
N LEU A 266 3.46 -12.37 9.98
CA LEU A 266 4.18 -13.42 10.72
C LEU A 266 5.59 -13.68 10.16
N VAL A 267 5.95 -13.05 9.03
CA VAL A 267 7.31 -13.15 8.49
C VAL A 267 8.27 -12.35 9.35
N HIS A 268 9.01 -13.06 10.22
CA HIS A 268 9.93 -12.47 11.19
C HIS A 268 11.40 -12.79 10.93
N THR A 269 11.71 -13.47 9.83
CA THR A 269 13.07 -13.77 9.38
C THR A 269 13.81 -12.51 8.96
N MET A 270 15.13 -12.54 9.13
CA MET A 270 16.04 -11.67 8.37
C MET A 270 16.27 -12.30 6.99
N CYS A 271 16.72 -11.50 6.02
CA CYS A 271 17.16 -12.02 4.72
C CYS A 271 18.17 -13.18 4.91
N PRO A 272 17.88 -14.40 4.43
CA PRO A 272 18.76 -15.55 4.63
C PRO A 272 20.14 -15.36 3.99
N SER A 273 21.19 -15.82 4.67
CA SER A 273 22.57 -15.74 4.17
C SER A 273 22.84 -16.62 2.95
N SER A 274 21.96 -17.58 2.65
CA SER A 274 21.98 -18.41 1.45
C SER A 274 21.55 -17.66 0.19
N ILE A 275 20.81 -16.55 0.31
CA ILE A 275 20.43 -15.73 -0.83
C ILE A 275 21.59 -14.81 -1.19
N SER A 276 22.20 -15.08 -2.34
CA SER A 276 23.12 -14.18 -3.02
C SER A 276 23.04 -14.41 -4.53
N PHE A 277 23.25 -13.34 -5.29
CA PHE A 277 23.43 -13.36 -6.73
C PHE A 277 24.06 -12.05 -7.18
N ASP A 278 24.76 -12.08 -8.31
CA ASP A 278 25.29 -10.87 -8.94
C ASP A 278 24.16 -10.16 -9.69
N PRO A 279 23.74 -8.95 -9.26
CA PRO A 279 22.71 -8.21 -9.96
C PRO A 279 23.30 -7.51 -11.19
N GLU A 280 22.57 -7.56 -12.30
CA GLU A 280 22.91 -6.88 -13.56
C GLU A 280 21.96 -5.72 -13.86
N PHE A 281 20.85 -5.63 -13.14
CA PHE A 281 20.01 -4.44 -13.10
C PHE A 281 19.62 -4.12 -11.65
N GLY A 282 19.57 -2.84 -11.33
CA GLY A 282 19.11 -2.34 -10.04
C GLY A 282 18.31 -1.05 -10.19
N TRP A 283 17.14 -1.01 -9.54
CA TRP A 283 16.25 0.15 -9.50
C TRP A 283 15.88 0.47 -8.05
N CYS A 284 15.58 1.74 -7.81
CA CYS A 284 15.13 2.25 -6.52
C CYS A 284 14.04 3.30 -6.73
N LEU A 285 13.01 3.28 -5.88
CA LEU A 285 12.01 4.34 -5.79
C LEU A 285 11.97 4.83 -4.35
N TRP A 286 12.26 6.11 -4.16
CA TRP A 286 12.41 6.72 -2.84
C TRP A 286 11.51 7.95 -2.70
N CYS A 287 10.90 8.11 -1.53
CA CYS A 287 10.09 9.29 -1.22
C CYS A 287 10.97 10.55 -1.13
N ASP A 288 10.48 11.70 -1.61
CA ASP A 288 11.29 12.93 -1.68
C ASP A 288 11.89 13.28 -0.28
N PRO A 289 13.22 13.51 -0.18
CA PRO A 289 13.87 14.02 1.02
C PRO A 289 13.25 15.31 1.60
N LYS A 290 12.69 16.18 0.75
CA LYS A 290 11.98 17.43 1.15
C LYS A 290 10.69 17.15 1.92
N ASN A 291 10.11 15.98 1.72
CA ASN A 291 8.85 15.51 2.31
C ASN A 291 9.10 14.39 3.34
N PRO A 292 9.83 14.61 4.44
CA PRO A 292 10.25 13.57 5.39
C PRO A 292 9.09 12.82 6.08
N HIS A 293 7.86 13.32 5.93
CA HIS A 293 6.63 12.68 6.37
C HIS A 293 6.22 11.48 5.49
N GLN A 294 6.50 11.52 4.18
CA GLN A 294 6.13 10.44 3.25
C GLN A 294 7.12 9.28 3.34
N PHE A 295 6.62 8.05 3.49
CA PHE A 295 7.42 6.83 3.43
C PHE A 295 6.52 5.63 3.13
N LEU A 296 7.12 4.59 2.56
CA LEU A 296 6.46 3.30 2.39
C LEU A 296 6.57 2.52 3.70
N SER A 297 5.42 2.24 4.31
CA SER A 297 5.34 1.53 5.59
C SER A 297 5.52 0.02 5.43
N THR A 298 5.81 -0.70 6.53
CA THR A 298 5.74 -2.17 6.56
C THR A 298 4.38 -2.71 6.05
N ARG A 299 3.27 -1.97 6.18
CA ARG A 299 1.97 -2.35 5.59
C ARG A 299 2.00 -2.37 4.06
N PHE A 300 2.70 -1.44 3.41
CA PHE A 300 2.86 -1.43 1.96
C PHE A 300 3.63 -2.67 1.49
N LEU A 301 4.65 -3.10 2.24
CA LEU A 301 5.29 -4.39 1.99
C LEU A 301 4.31 -5.56 2.15
N HIS A 302 3.47 -5.60 3.18
CA HIS A 302 2.46 -6.67 3.29
C HIS A 302 1.53 -6.71 2.08
N VAL A 303 1.13 -5.56 1.54
CA VAL A 303 0.34 -5.47 0.29
C VAL A 303 1.11 -6.02 -0.91
N LEU A 304 2.39 -5.64 -1.09
CA LEU A 304 3.26 -6.21 -2.14
C LEU A 304 3.38 -7.73 -2.01
N LEU A 305 3.65 -8.22 -0.80
CA LEU A 305 3.82 -9.65 -0.53
C LEU A 305 2.53 -10.45 -0.81
N LEU A 306 1.36 -9.94 -0.40
CA LEU A 306 0.07 -10.55 -0.74
C LEU A 306 -0.13 -10.57 -2.26
N HIS A 307 0.08 -9.44 -2.93
CA HIS A 307 -0.07 -9.31 -4.38
C HIS A 307 0.82 -10.29 -5.16
N PHE A 308 2.10 -10.35 -4.83
CA PHE A 308 3.04 -11.27 -5.48
C PHE A 308 2.77 -12.75 -5.10
N SER A 309 2.26 -13.03 -3.89
CA SER A 309 1.83 -14.40 -3.51
C SER A 309 0.67 -14.90 -4.37
N PHE A 310 -0.29 -14.04 -4.72
CA PHE A 310 -1.38 -14.40 -5.63
C PHE A 310 -0.90 -14.61 -7.07
N LYS A 311 0.03 -13.75 -7.52
CA LYS A 311 0.51 -13.69 -8.90
C LYS A 311 1.47 -14.82 -9.28
N TYR A 312 2.42 -15.14 -8.40
CA TYR A 312 3.40 -16.20 -8.64
C TYR A 312 2.96 -17.57 -8.08
N ARG A 313 1.67 -17.70 -7.75
CA ARG A 313 0.99 -18.96 -7.41
C ARG A 313 1.04 -19.96 -8.57
N ASP A 314 0.79 -19.47 -9.79
CA ASP A 314 0.83 -20.27 -11.01
C ASP A 314 2.16 -20.04 -11.73
N ASN A 315 3.05 -21.05 -11.72
CA ASN A 315 3.94 -21.45 -12.83
C ASN A 315 4.70 -22.74 -12.46
N ASP A 316 4.70 -23.72 -13.37
CA ASP A 316 5.74 -24.76 -13.59
C ASP A 316 6.14 -25.80 -12.50
N LEU A 317 5.53 -25.88 -11.31
CA LEU A 317 5.82 -26.94 -10.33
C LEU A 317 4.89 -28.18 -10.36
N ALA A 318 4.12 -28.38 -11.44
CA ALA A 318 3.13 -29.46 -11.60
C ALA A 318 3.68 -30.91 -11.68
N GLY A 319 4.88 -31.19 -11.14
CA GLY A 319 5.55 -32.49 -11.26
C GLY A 319 6.36 -32.95 -10.03
N LYS A 320 6.26 -32.29 -8.86
CA LYS A 320 6.93 -32.71 -7.62
C LYS A 320 5.92 -32.92 -6.49
N ILE A 321 5.45 -34.16 -6.35
CA ILE A 321 4.27 -34.50 -5.55
C ILE A 321 4.58 -34.67 -4.04
N ASP A 322 5.83 -34.98 -3.66
CA ASP A 322 6.21 -35.40 -2.28
C ASP A 322 6.98 -34.35 -1.44
N ILE A 323 6.74 -33.05 -1.62
CA ILE A 323 7.42 -31.99 -0.83
C ILE A 323 6.42 -31.29 0.10
N ASP A 324 6.82 -31.05 1.36
CA ASP A 324 6.07 -30.27 2.36
C ASP A 324 5.57 -28.93 1.80
N PRO A 325 4.28 -28.57 1.95
CA PRO A 325 3.72 -27.28 1.49
C PRO A 325 4.52 -26.04 1.87
N ALA A 326 5.15 -26.01 3.06
CA ALA A 326 6.01 -24.89 3.46
C ALA A 326 7.27 -24.84 2.57
N GLN A 327 7.89 -25.99 2.31
CA GLN A 327 9.07 -26.15 1.46
C GLN A 327 8.75 -25.92 -0.03
N GLN A 328 7.53 -26.23 -0.49
CA GLN A 328 7.08 -25.92 -1.85
C GLN A 328 6.99 -24.41 -2.07
N TYR A 329 6.42 -23.64 -1.14
CA TYR A 329 6.39 -22.18 -1.25
C TYR A 329 7.79 -21.58 -1.12
N GLU A 330 8.64 -22.08 -0.20
CA GLU A 330 10.06 -21.72 -0.12
C GLU A 330 10.81 -21.96 -1.44
N SER A 331 10.38 -22.95 -2.24
CA SER A 331 10.95 -23.24 -3.57
C SER A 331 10.48 -22.28 -4.68
N LEU A 332 9.34 -21.60 -4.50
CA LEU A 332 8.82 -20.57 -5.41
C LEU A 332 9.36 -19.19 -5.08
N CYS A 333 9.27 -18.79 -3.81
CA CYS A 333 9.81 -17.53 -3.32
C CYS A 333 10.24 -17.61 -1.85
N THR A 334 11.29 -16.85 -1.50
CA THR A 334 11.76 -16.70 -0.13
C THR A 334 11.40 -15.31 0.36
N VAL A 335 10.67 -15.24 1.48
CA VAL A 335 10.19 -13.98 2.07
C VAL A 335 10.86 -13.74 3.42
N TRP A 336 11.18 -12.48 3.72
CA TRP A 336 11.67 -12.03 5.02
C TRP A 336 10.99 -10.72 5.43
N LYS A 337 11.23 -10.27 6.67
CA LYS A 337 10.56 -9.11 7.32
C LYS A 337 10.43 -7.83 6.48
N ASN A 338 11.29 -7.65 5.47
CA ASN A 338 11.42 -6.42 4.70
C ASN A 338 11.60 -6.68 3.18
N GLY A 339 11.36 -7.90 2.69
CA GLY A 339 11.55 -8.22 1.27
C GLY A 339 11.19 -9.63 0.85
N ILE A 340 11.28 -9.85 -0.46
CA ILE A 340 10.98 -11.09 -1.17
C ILE A 340 12.02 -11.34 -2.26
N PHE A 341 12.36 -12.62 -2.44
CA PHE A 341 13.23 -13.13 -3.49
C PHE A 341 12.53 -14.26 -4.23
N TRP A 342 12.67 -14.32 -5.55
CA TRP A 342 12.18 -15.44 -6.35
C TRP A 342 13.02 -15.62 -7.61
N SER A 343 12.79 -16.72 -8.34
CA SER A 343 13.29 -16.84 -9.70
C SER A 343 12.17 -17.16 -10.68
N HIS A 344 12.13 -16.44 -11.80
CA HIS A 344 11.20 -16.69 -12.89
C HIS A 344 12.00 -16.95 -14.18
N LYS A 345 11.85 -18.14 -14.79
CA LYS A 345 12.54 -18.54 -16.03
C LYS A 345 14.09 -18.37 -15.97
N GLY A 346 14.67 -18.50 -14.78
CA GLY A 346 16.11 -18.35 -14.52
C GLY A 346 16.60 -16.91 -14.32
N ILE A 347 15.70 -15.91 -14.39
CA ILE A 347 15.96 -14.55 -13.88
C ILE A 347 15.74 -14.59 -12.38
N LYS A 348 16.71 -14.16 -11.58
CA LYS A 348 16.56 -13.97 -10.14
C LYS A 348 16.08 -12.55 -9.88
N VAL A 349 15.12 -12.39 -8.96
CA VAL A 349 14.56 -11.09 -8.59
C VAL A 349 14.58 -10.96 -7.07
N LEU A 350 15.02 -9.80 -6.58
CA LEU A 350 14.89 -9.39 -5.18
C LEU A 350 14.17 -8.05 -5.11
N LEU A 351 13.18 -7.96 -4.23
CA LEU A 351 12.47 -6.73 -3.91
C LEU A 351 12.51 -6.50 -2.39
N GLU A 352 13.08 -5.37 -1.94
CA GLU A 352 13.09 -4.95 -0.54
C GLU A 352 12.42 -3.59 -0.36
N VAL A 353 11.60 -3.47 0.70
CA VAL A 353 11.11 -2.19 1.20
C VAL A 353 11.94 -1.80 2.42
N SER A 354 12.40 -0.55 2.48
CA SER A 354 13.23 -0.04 3.57
C SER A 354 12.56 1.18 4.20
N GLU A 355 12.10 1.03 5.45
CA GLU A 355 11.58 2.16 6.25
C GLU A 355 12.68 3.22 6.48
N SER A 356 13.94 2.81 6.68
CA SER A 356 15.06 3.72 6.94
C SER A 356 15.48 4.52 5.71
N ASN A 357 15.45 3.89 4.52
CA ASN A 357 15.74 4.56 3.25
C ASN A 357 14.47 5.16 2.60
N ARG A 358 13.31 5.03 3.26
CA ARG A 358 12.00 5.54 2.83
C ARG A 358 11.66 5.17 1.38
N GLY A 359 11.81 3.90 1.02
CA GLY A 359 11.62 3.48 -0.37
C GLY A 359 11.85 2.00 -0.65
N ILE A 360 11.82 1.67 -1.94
CA ILE A 360 11.94 0.33 -2.51
C ILE A 360 13.33 0.15 -3.14
N THR A 361 13.85 -1.08 -3.13
CA THR A 361 15.01 -1.50 -3.93
C THR A 361 14.65 -2.78 -4.67
N LEU A 362 14.80 -2.78 -5.99
CA LEU A 362 14.61 -3.91 -6.90
C LEU A 362 15.98 -4.28 -7.49
N LEU A 363 16.35 -5.56 -7.43
CA LEU A 363 17.55 -6.11 -8.08
C LEU A 363 17.16 -7.30 -8.96
N LEU A 364 17.71 -7.38 -10.18
CA LEU A 364 17.55 -8.52 -11.08
C LEU A 364 18.90 -9.05 -11.57
N SER A 365 19.02 -10.36 -11.72
CA SER A 365 20.09 -10.98 -12.54
C SER A 365 19.67 -11.03 -14.00
N LYS A 366 20.60 -10.94 -14.96
CA LYS A 366 20.30 -11.20 -16.37
C LYS A 366 20.62 -12.67 -16.67
N LYS A 367 19.98 -13.16 -17.73
CA LYS A 367 20.28 -14.44 -18.39
C LYS A 367 19.75 -14.38 -19.82
N ASP A 368 18.62 -13.72 -19.97
CA ASP A 368 18.01 -13.27 -21.21
C ASP A 368 17.65 -11.79 -21.03
N GLY A 369 18.21 -10.91 -21.87
CA GLY A 369 18.07 -9.46 -21.73
C GLY A 369 16.72 -8.90 -22.14
N GLU A 370 15.98 -9.62 -22.99
CA GLU A 370 14.62 -9.26 -23.41
C GLU A 370 13.65 -9.60 -22.28
N LYS A 371 13.67 -10.87 -21.82
CA LYS A 371 12.77 -11.36 -20.76
C LYS A 371 13.01 -10.68 -19.41
N ALA A 372 14.26 -10.32 -19.08
CA ALA A 372 14.57 -9.58 -17.87
C ALA A 372 13.99 -8.16 -17.90
N LEU A 373 13.96 -7.52 -19.07
CA LEU A 373 13.42 -6.18 -19.24
C LEU A 373 11.88 -6.19 -19.20
N GLU A 374 11.23 -7.14 -19.89
CA GLU A 374 9.77 -7.34 -19.82
C GLU A 374 9.31 -7.61 -18.38
N LEU A 375 9.99 -8.52 -17.67
CA LEU A 375 9.71 -8.80 -16.26
C LEU A 375 9.96 -7.59 -15.36
N CYS A 376 11.02 -6.82 -15.61
CA CYS A 376 11.30 -5.60 -14.85
C CYS A 376 10.22 -4.55 -15.05
N SER A 377 9.90 -4.17 -16.29
CA SER A 377 8.85 -3.20 -16.63
C SER A 377 7.51 -3.62 -16.02
N TYR A 378 7.17 -4.92 -16.08
CA TYR A 378 5.98 -5.46 -15.43
C TYR A 378 5.98 -5.27 -13.90
N ILE A 379 7.06 -5.63 -13.22
CA ILE A 379 7.20 -5.42 -11.76
C ILE A 379 7.09 -3.93 -11.41
N LEU A 380 7.71 -3.05 -12.20
CA LEU A 380 7.66 -1.60 -11.97
C LEU A 380 6.24 -1.06 -12.14
N ASN A 381 5.53 -1.41 -13.21
CA ASN A 381 4.14 -1.01 -13.42
C ASN A 381 3.24 -1.46 -12.25
N GLU A 382 3.40 -2.69 -11.78
CA GLU A 382 2.61 -3.23 -10.65
C GLU A 382 2.95 -2.56 -9.31
N ILE A 383 4.22 -2.20 -9.09
CA ILE A 383 4.63 -1.38 -7.94
C ILE A 383 3.98 0.01 -8.03
N HIS A 384 4.00 0.65 -9.21
CA HIS A 384 3.39 1.95 -9.44
C HIS A 384 1.87 1.92 -9.22
N ASP A 385 1.17 0.90 -9.74
CA ASP A 385 -0.28 0.72 -9.53
C ASP A 385 -0.62 0.55 -8.04
N LEU A 386 0.18 -0.23 -7.31
CA LEU A 386 0.02 -0.41 -5.86
C LEU A 386 0.36 0.87 -5.07
N ILE A 387 1.35 1.66 -5.49
CA ILE A 387 1.64 2.97 -4.89
C ILE A 387 0.46 3.90 -5.15
N ASN A 388 0.06 4.11 -6.40
CA ASN A 388 -1.03 5.00 -6.79
C ASN A 388 -2.36 4.65 -6.08
N LYS A 389 -2.60 3.36 -5.82
CA LYS A 389 -3.80 2.88 -5.12
C LYS A 389 -3.74 2.99 -3.59
N TYR A 390 -2.55 2.85 -2.98
CA TYR A 390 -2.44 2.69 -1.53
C TYR A 390 -1.50 3.69 -0.82
N CYS A 391 -0.84 4.61 -1.54
CA CYS A 391 0.18 5.52 -1.03
C CYS A 391 0.21 6.88 -1.76
N LEU A 392 -0.02 7.98 -1.04
CA LEU A 392 0.09 9.38 -1.53
C LEU A 392 1.53 9.94 -1.55
N CYS A 393 2.52 9.06 -1.76
CA CYS A 393 3.93 9.42 -1.68
C CYS A 393 4.45 10.01 -2.99
N GLU A 394 4.91 11.26 -2.96
CA GLU A 394 5.80 11.80 -3.99
C GLU A 394 7.14 11.07 -3.90
N SER A 395 7.51 10.42 -4.99
CA SER A 395 8.72 9.62 -5.08
C SER A 395 9.49 9.88 -6.36
N THR A 396 10.80 9.70 -6.30
CA THR A 396 11.70 9.76 -7.45
C THR A 396 12.26 8.37 -7.70
N GLU A 397 12.29 7.98 -8.96
CA GLU A 397 12.90 6.74 -9.42
C GLU A 397 14.37 6.94 -9.79
N TYR A 398 15.17 5.92 -9.52
CA TYR A 398 16.61 5.91 -9.73
C TYR A 398 17.06 4.55 -10.25
N ILE A 399 18.01 4.56 -11.18
CA ILE A 399 18.79 3.38 -11.55
C ILE A 399 20.03 3.34 -10.64
N ILE A 400 20.36 2.16 -10.11
CA ILE A 400 21.59 1.93 -9.36
C ILE A 400 22.74 1.89 -10.37
N ALA A 401 23.75 2.75 -10.19
CA ALA A 401 24.86 2.83 -11.12
C ALA A 401 25.61 1.48 -11.20
N PRO A 402 26.05 1.03 -12.39
CA PRO A 402 26.78 -0.24 -12.55
C PRO A 402 28.01 -0.38 -11.64
N THR A 403 28.64 0.74 -11.27
CA THR A 403 29.80 0.80 -10.36
C THR A 403 29.49 0.50 -8.89
N ASP A 404 28.22 0.52 -8.50
CA ASP A 404 27.74 0.24 -7.14
C ASP A 404 26.77 -0.96 -7.08
N LEU A 405 26.45 -1.51 -8.26
CA LEU A 405 25.47 -2.57 -8.45
C LEU A 405 25.99 -3.91 -7.92
N THR A 406 25.59 -4.22 -6.69
CA THR A 406 26.01 -5.40 -5.92
C THR A 406 24.84 -5.88 -5.08
N PHE A 407 24.80 -7.17 -4.71
CA PHE A 407 23.75 -7.68 -3.81
C PHE A 407 23.67 -6.91 -2.47
N GLU A 408 24.82 -6.40 -2.01
CA GLU A 408 24.95 -5.68 -0.74
C GLU A 408 24.52 -4.21 -0.81
N VAL A 409 24.30 -3.63 -2.01
CA VAL A 409 23.86 -2.23 -2.18
C VAL A 409 22.59 -1.92 -1.40
N ARG A 410 21.70 -2.90 -1.26
CA ARG A 410 20.44 -2.82 -0.51
C ARG A 410 20.62 -2.51 0.98
N LYS A 411 21.77 -2.87 1.56
CA LYS A 411 22.11 -2.58 2.97
C LYS A 411 22.68 -1.17 3.17
N LYS A 412 23.19 -0.53 2.11
CA LYS A 412 23.73 0.83 2.15
C LYS A 412 22.60 1.86 2.35
N SER A 413 22.91 2.93 3.05
CA SER A 413 22.05 4.11 3.16
C SER A 413 21.95 4.86 1.83
N VAL A 414 20.95 5.72 1.72
CA VAL A 414 20.69 6.57 0.54
C VAL A 414 21.95 7.31 0.06
N SER A 415 22.63 8.00 0.97
CA SER A 415 23.81 8.84 0.71
C SER A 415 25.07 8.07 0.30
N GLU A 416 25.13 6.76 0.58
CA GLU A 416 26.27 5.92 0.25
C GLU A 416 26.20 5.34 -1.16
N ARG A 417 25.00 5.29 -1.75
CA ARG A 417 24.74 4.69 -3.06
C ARG A 417 25.04 5.63 -4.21
N CYS A 418 25.58 5.10 -5.30
CA CYS A 418 25.72 5.83 -6.56
C CYS A 418 24.47 5.61 -7.41
N LEU A 419 23.67 6.65 -7.60
CA LEU A 419 22.35 6.55 -8.22
C LEU A 419 22.15 7.57 -9.34
N ILE A 420 21.49 7.13 -10.40
CA ILE A 420 21.21 7.93 -11.58
C ILE A 420 19.70 8.18 -11.62
N PRO A 421 19.21 9.43 -11.46
CA PRO A 421 17.78 9.72 -11.47
C PRO A 421 17.16 9.30 -12.80
N LEU A 422 16.12 8.46 -12.79
CA LEU A 422 15.45 7.99 -14.00
C LEU A 422 14.96 9.16 -14.88
N PRO A 423 14.47 10.29 -14.34
CA PRO A 423 14.13 11.47 -15.17
C PRO A 423 15.32 12.08 -15.91
N SER A 424 16.53 12.03 -15.34
CA SER A 424 17.76 12.49 -16.02
C SER A 424 18.16 11.55 -17.15
N VAL A 425 18.01 10.23 -16.94
CA VAL A 425 18.24 9.22 -17.98
C VAL A 425 17.23 9.37 -19.12
N ALA A 426 15.94 9.53 -18.80
CA ALA A 426 14.88 9.79 -19.76
C ALA A 426 15.17 11.02 -20.61
N LYS A 427 15.51 12.15 -19.96
CA LYS A 427 15.90 13.38 -20.66
C LYS A 427 17.08 13.12 -21.61
N ALA A 428 18.14 12.46 -21.16
CA ALA A 428 19.29 12.17 -22.01
C ALA A 428 18.92 11.31 -23.23
N VAL A 429 18.05 10.29 -23.07
CA VAL A 429 17.51 9.49 -24.18
C VAL A 429 16.75 10.37 -25.19
N PHE A 430 15.84 11.21 -24.73
CA PHE A 430 15.02 12.06 -25.60
C PHE A 430 15.84 13.17 -26.28
N SER A 431 16.78 13.78 -25.57
CA SER A 431 17.73 14.78 -26.07
C SER A 431 18.85 14.18 -26.95
N ARG A 432 19.00 12.85 -26.98
CA ARG A 432 20.11 12.12 -27.64
C ARG A 432 21.48 12.45 -27.05
N GLU A 433 21.54 12.73 -25.75
CA GLU A 433 22.77 12.95 -24.99
C GLU A 433 23.47 11.60 -24.75
N GLU A 434 24.75 11.49 -25.13
CA GLU A 434 25.54 10.26 -24.96
C GLU A 434 25.86 9.95 -23.50
N THR A 435 25.84 10.96 -22.63
CA THR A 435 26.22 10.88 -21.22
C THR A 435 25.17 11.47 -20.29
N VAL A 436 25.06 10.89 -19.09
CA VAL A 436 24.29 11.40 -17.94
C VAL A 436 25.28 11.76 -16.84
N TYR A 437 25.22 12.99 -16.36
CA TYR A 437 26.06 13.48 -15.26
C TYR A 437 25.33 13.38 -13.92
N VAL A 438 26.01 12.87 -12.91
CA VAL A 438 25.46 12.64 -11.56
C VAL A 438 26.44 13.14 -10.51
N ASN A 439 25.97 14.01 -9.62
CA ASN A 439 26.71 14.42 -8.43
C ASN A 439 26.58 13.36 -7.31
N HIS A 440 27.67 12.65 -7.01
CA HIS A 440 27.74 11.68 -5.91
C HIS A 440 28.95 11.99 -5.01
N LYS A 441 28.72 12.12 -3.70
CA LYS A 441 29.77 12.47 -2.70
C LYS A 441 30.57 13.75 -3.02
N LYS A 442 29.94 14.72 -3.69
CA LYS A 442 30.53 15.98 -4.21
C LYS A 442 31.50 15.80 -5.39
N GLU A 443 31.53 14.62 -6.00
CA GLU A 443 32.19 14.36 -7.27
C GLU A 443 31.13 14.26 -8.36
N GLU A 444 31.37 14.89 -9.51
CA GLU A 444 30.57 14.66 -10.71
C GLU A 444 31.05 13.36 -11.39
N LYS A 445 30.10 12.47 -11.70
CA LYS A 445 30.35 11.20 -12.38
C LYS A 445 29.56 11.16 -13.67
N GLU A 446 30.26 10.86 -14.76
CA GLU A 446 29.67 10.59 -16.07
C GLU A 446 29.31 9.11 -16.21
N PHE A 447 28.18 8.85 -16.85
CA PHE A 447 27.73 7.51 -17.23
C PHE A 447 27.23 7.56 -18.67
N LYS A 448 27.60 6.60 -19.51
CA LYS A 448 27.08 6.54 -20.89
C LYS A 448 25.60 6.16 -20.85
N THR A 449 24.73 6.90 -21.53
CA THR A 449 23.29 6.60 -21.62
C THR A 449 23.05 5.15 -22.10
N THR A 450 23.86 4.67 -23.04
CA THR A 450 23.88 3.28 -23.56
C THR A 450 24.40 2.22 -22.60
N SER A 451 25.06 2.59 -21.50
CA SER A 451 25.49 1.67 -20.44
C SER A 451 24.48 1.54 -19.30
N ILE A 452 23.61 2.55 -19.15
CA ILE A 452 22.52 2.58 -18.18
C ILE A 452 21.31 1.79 -18.72
N ILE A 453 21.10 1.89 -20.02
CA ILE A 453 19.95 1.34 -20.73
C ILE A 453 20.37 0.18 -21.62
N ASN A 454 19.57 -0.90 -21.60
CA ASN A 454 19.75 -2.06 -22.48
C ASN A 454 19.23 -1.74 -23.90
N ASP A 455 19.81 -2.35 -24.94
CA ASP A 455 19.38 -2.18 -26.34
C ASP A 455 17.88 -2.45 -26.59
N CYS A 456 17.23 -3.20 -25.70
CA CYS A 456 15.81 -3.55 -25.75
C CYS A 456 14.85 -2.45 -25.25
N GLU A 457 15.35 -1.36 -24.64
CA GLU A 457 14.54 -0.21 -24.22
C GLU A 457 14.03 0.54 -25.47
N PRO A 458 12.71 0.53 -25.76
CA PRO A 458 12.22 1.02 -27.04
C PRO A 458 12.59 2.47 -27.29
N TYR A 459 12.46 3.34 -26.28
CA TYR A 459 12.71 4.78 -26.42
C TYR A 459 14.16 5.10 -26.79
N HIS A 460 15.12 4.27 -26.38
CA HIS A 460 16.52 4.44 -26.77
C HIS A 460 16.73 4.20 -28.27
N GLN A 461 15.95 3.32 -28.91
CA GLN A 461 16.10 3.00 -30.33
C GLN A 461 15.15 3.81 -31.25
N LEU A 462 13.99 4.27 -30.75
CA LEU A 462 12.98 4.99 -31.53
C LEU A 462 13.51 6.26 -32.22
N HIS A 463 14.59 6.88 -31.73
CA HIS A 463 15.22 8.04 -32.38
C HIS A 463 15.81 7.75 -33.77
N LYS A 464 15.99 6.47 -34.13
CA LYS A 464 16.45 5.99 -35.44
C LYS A 464 15.35 6.05 -36.51
N LEU A 465 14.09 6.21 -36.10
CA LEU A 465 12.95 6.42 -37.00
C LEU A 465 12.87 7.88 -37.48
N LYS A 466 12.15 8.08 -38.58
CA LYS A 466 11.76 9.41 -39.03
C LYS A 466 10.81 10.07 -38.01
N PRO A 467 10.93 11.39 -37.74
CA PRO A 467 10.09 12.07 -36.74
C PRO A 467 8.59 11.87 -36.95
N GLU A 468 8.12 11.78 -38.18
CA GLU A 468 6.71 11.59 -38.53
C GLU A 468 6.16 10.25 -38.02
N ILE A 469 6.98 9.19 -38.05
CA ILE A 469 6.60 7.85 -37.56
C ILE A 469 6.53 7.88 -36.02
N VAL A 470 7.49 8.55 -35.38
CA VAL A 470 7.52 8.73 -33.92
C VAL A 470 6.31 9.54 -33.44
N MET A 471 5.92 10.59 -34.18
CA MET A 471 4.70 11.35 -33.89
C MET A 471 3.45 10.47 -34.01
N LYS A 472 3.29 9.71 -35.11
CA LYS A 472 2.15 8.77 -35.27
C LYS A 472 2.05 7.75 -34.12
N LEU A 473 3.19 7.25 -33.61
CA LEU A 473 3.20 6.33 -32.47
C LEU A 473 2.64 6.94 -31.19
N PHE A 474 2.84 8.25 -30.96
CA PHE A 474 2.39 8.93 -29.74
C PHE A 474 1.12 9.76 -29.90
N ASP A 475 0.64 9.95 -31.12
CA ASP A 475 -0.64 10.57 -31.41
C ASP A 475 -1.80 9.69 -30.88
N ARG A 476 -2.70 10.32 -30.12
CA ARG A 476 -3.86 9.65 -29.50
C ARG A 476 -5.02 9.46 -30.47
N GLU A 477 -5.05 10.13 -31.62
CA GLU A 477 -6.15 10.07 -32.59
C GLU A 477 -6.10 8.82 -33.52
N ASN A 478 -5.37 7.77 -33.12
CA ASN A 478 -5.36 6.45 -33.76
C ASN A 478 -5.07 6.44 -35.28
N ALA A 479 -4.09 7.24 -35.72
CA ALA A 479 -3.46 7.03 -37.02
C ALA A 479 -2.81 5.63 -37.06
N ALA A 480 -3.14 4.81 -38.06
CA ALA A 480 -2.42 3.56 -38.31
C ALA A 480 -1.07 3.85 -38.99
N LEU A 481 -0.06 3.01 -38.73
CA LEU A 481 1.18 3.04 -39.50
C LEU A 481 1.00 2.35 -40.85
N THR A 482 1.75 2.78 -41.86
CA THR A 482 1.88 1.98 -43.08
C THR A 482 2.66 0.70 -42.81
N GLU A 483 2.52 -0.29 -43.70
CA GLU A 483 3.23 -1.56 -43.58
C GLU A 483 4.76 -1.36 -43.63
N ASP A 484 5.25 -0.45 -44.48
CA ASP A 484 6.67 -0.04 -44.50
C ASP A 484 7.13 0.59 -43.19
N GLU A 485 6.33 1.49 -42.59
CA GLU A 485 6.64 2.13 -41.30
C GLU A 485 6.69 1.10 -40.17
N PHE A 486 5.81 0.10 -40.21
CA PHE A 486 5.79 -1.02 -39.26
C PHE A 486 6.98 -1.97 -39.46
N ILE A 487 7.38 -2.26 -40.70
CA ILE A 487 8.60 -3.03 -41.00
C ILE A 487 9.85 -2.27 -40.50
N GLN A 488 9.93 -0.95 -40.66
CA GLN A 488 11.05 -0.18 -40.10
C GLN A 488 11.11 -0.24 -38.57
N LEU A 489 9.97 -0.23 -37.88
CA LEU A 489 9.90 -0.48 -36.44
C LEU A 489 10.42 -1.87 -36.06
N GLN A 490 10.00 -2.90 -36.79
CA GLN A 490 10.49 -4.27 -36.58
C GLN A 490 12.00 -4.41 -36.86
N LEU A 491 12.57 -3.63 -37.77
CA LEU A 491 14.02 -3.63 -38.03
C LEU A 491 14.82 -2.89 -36.92
N ILE A 492 14.23 -1.87 -36.30
CA ILE A 492 14.89 -1.04 -35.28
C ILE A 492 14.78 -1.66 -33.88
N CYS A 493 13.64 -2.26 -33.52
CA CYS A 493 13.45 -3.00 -32.28
C CYS A 493 12.91 -4.43 -32.53
N PRO A 494 13.68 -5.32 -33.18
CA PRO A 494 13.20 -6.65 -33.61
C PRO A 494 12.75 -7.56 -32.48
N LEU A 495 13.23 -7.35 -31.25
CA LEU A 495 12.81 -8.09 -30.06
C LEU A 495 11.45 -7.58 -29.54
N VAL A 496 11.32 -6.27 -29.35
CA VAL A 496 10.10 -5.61 -28.87
C VAL A 496 8.91 -5.92 -29.77
N PHE A 497 9.07 -5.77 -31.10
CA PHE A 497 7.99 -5.94 -32.07
C PHE A 497 7.89 -7.34 -32.69
N LYS A 498 8.61 -8.32 -32.12
CA LYS A 498 8.58 -9.72 -32.56
C LYS A 498 7.17 -10.31 -32.47
N GLY A 499 6.69 -10.91 -33.56
CA GLY A 499 5.41 -11.62 -33.60
C GLY A 499 4.17 -10.73 -33.61
N LEU A 500 4.32 -9.40 -33.65
CA LEU A 500 3.19 -8.50 -33.95
C LEU A 500 2.86 -8.57 -35.44
N THR A 501 1.57 -8.63 -35.75
CA THR A 501 0.98 -8.57 -37.10
C THR A 501 0.07 -7.35 -37.30
N SER A 502 -0.06 -6.51 -36.28
CA SER A 502 -0.96 -5.36 -36.26
C SER A 502 -0.20 -4.04 -36.42
N THR A 503 -0.59 -3.25 -37.43
CA THR A 503 -0.11 -1.87 -37.66
C THR A 503 -0.82 -0.83 -36.78
N SER A 504 -1.71 -1.26 -35.89
CA SER A 504 -2.41 -0.38 -34.94
C SER A 504 -1.42 0.27 -33.96
N THR A 505 -1.38 1.59 -33.96
CA THR A 505 -0.54 2.39 -33.05
C THR A 505 -0.91 2.16 -31.58
N GLN A 506 -2.16 1.81 -31.26
CA GLN A 506 -2.53 1.36 -29.92
C GLN A 506 -1.79 0.08 -29.53
N SER A 507 -1.85 -0.97 -30.36
CA SER A 507 -1.18 -2.25 -30.07
C SER A 507 0.35 -2.11 -30.00
N LEU A 508 0.92 -1.19 -30.79
CA LEU A 508 2.34 -0.84 -30.76
C LEU A 508 2.72 -0.11 -29.46
N ARG A 509 1.92 0.89 -29.02
CA ARG A 509 2.11 1.56 -27.73
C ARG A 509 2.02 0.59 -26.55
N GLU A 510 1.02 -0.29 -26.55
CA GLU A 510 0.84 -1.35 -25.55
C GLU A 510 1.98 -2.38 -25.54
N ARG A 511 2.71 -2.53 -26.65
CA ARG A 511 3.94 -3.33 -26.69
C ARG A 511 5.13 -2.56 -26.16
N ILE A 512 5.32 -1.30 -26.57
CA ILE A 512 6.39 -0.41 -26.08
C ILE A 512 6.32 -0.28 -24.55
N SER A 513 5.14 -0.08 -23.98
CA SER A 513 4.97 0.08 -22.52
C SER A 513 5.29 -1.17 -21.70
N LYS A 514 5.30 -2.37 -22.31
CA LYS A 514 5.71 -3.63 -21.66
C LYS A 514 7.22 -3.82 -21.58
N PHE A 515 7.99 -3.09 -22.39
CA PHE A 515 9.46 -3.16 -22.41
C PHE A 515 10.14 -1.91 -21.86
N SER A 516 9.42 -0.80 -21.75
CA SER A 516 9.98 0.46 -21.24
C SER A 516 10.17 0.45 -19.73
N LEU A 517 11.33 0.92 -19.28
CA LEU A 517 11.57 1.35 -17.89
C LEU A 517 10.90 2.70 -17.59
N PHE A 518 10.63 3.51 -18.62
CA PHE A 518 9.82 4.71 -18.50
C PHE A 518 8.34 4.32 -18.49
N THR A 519 7.86 3.90 -17.32
CA THR A 519 6.45 3.62 -17.05
C THR A 519 5.60 4.87 -17.29
N GLY A 520 4.30 4.68 -17.54
CA GLY A 520 3.41 5.72 -18.10
C GLY A 520 3.32 7.03 -17.29
N PHE A 521 3.66 7.00 -16.00
CA PHE A 521 3.68 8.16 -15.09
C PHE A 521 4.74 9.20 -15.49
N ASN A 522 5.87 8.76 -16.01
CA ASN A 522 6.94 9.63 -16.50
C ASN A 522 6.64 10.12 -17.92
N PHE A 523 6.08 9.25 -18.77
CA PHE A 523 5.97 9.52 -20.21
C PHE A 523 5.08 10.73 -20.55
N SER A 524 3.99 10.97 -19.82
CA SER A 524 3.16 12.17 -20.02
C SER A 524 3.90 13.47 -19.70
N ASN A 525 4.74 13.47 -18.65
CA ASN A 525 5.50 14.64 -18.23
C ASN A 525 6.60 15.00 -19.24
N PHE A 526 7.18 14.00 -19.92
CA PHE A 526 8.14 14.21 -21.01
C PHE A 526 7.54 14.73 -22.31
N ILE A 527 6.24 14.51 -22.57
CA ILE A 527 5.55 15.12 -23.72
C ILE A 527 5.16 16.58 -23.43
N THR A 528 4.96 16.95 -22.16
CA THR A 528 4.54 18.31 -21.78
C THR A 528 5.65 19.37 -21.83
N GLU A 529 6.93 18.99 -21.78
CA GLU A 529 7.99 19.87 -22.31
C GLU A 529 8.05 19.65 -23.83
N PRO A 530 7.73 20.67 -24.64
CA PRO A 530 7.28 20.40 -26.00
C PRO A 530 8.40 20.00 -26.95
N LEU A 531 8.00 19.18 -27.93
CA LEU A 531 8.66 18.98 -29.24
C LEU A 531 8.69 20.27 -30.11
N GLN A 532 8.86 21.44 -29.48
CA GLN A 532 8.86 22.78 -30.10
C GLN A 532 10.16 23.11 -30.85
N ILE A 533 11.21 22.30 -30.75
CA ILE A 533 12.43 22.47 -31.56
C ILE A 533 12.12 22.39 -33.07
N LEU A 534 10.94 21.88 -33.46
CA LEU A 534 10.43 21.87 -34.84
C LEU A 534 9.29 22.86 -35.14
N ARG A 535 8.91 23.75 -34.20
CA ARG A 535 7.89 24.81 -34.44
C ARG A 535 8.35 26.19 -33.97
N SER A 536 9.07 26.85 -34.88
CA SER A 536 9.00 28.28 -35.21
C SER A 536 8.53 29.28 -34.13
N GLN A 537 9.45 30.17 -33.75
CA GLN A 537 9.24 31.64 -33.66
C GLN A 537 7.78 32.14 -33.77
N THR A 538 7.16 32.62 -32.68
CA THR A 538 6.43 33.93 -32.59
C THR A 538 5.72 34.18 -31.23
N PHE A 539 5.90 35.42 -30.73
CA PHE A 539 5.16 36.29 -29.77
C PHE A 539 4.00 35.85 -28.81
N SER A 540 4.22 36.20 -27.52
CA SER A 540 3.38 36.96 -26.54
C SER A 540 2.06 36.46 -25.89
N ALA A 541 2.17 36.16 -24.57
CA ALA A 541 1.64 36.92 -23.40
C ALA A 541 0.13 36.98 -22.96
N THR A 542 -0.07 36.92 -21.61
CA THR A 542 -1.23 37.35 -20.76
C THR A 542 -2.58 36.61 -20.83
N SER A 543 -3.45 36.50 -19.80
CA SER A 543 -3.33 36.63 -18.31
C SER A 543 -4.60 36.20 -17.54
N LYS A 544 -4.43 35.62 -16.33
CA LYS A 544 -5.19 35.80 -15.05
C LYS A 544 -6.70 35.39 -14.83
N THR A 545 -6.88 34.75 -13.66
CA THR A 545 -7.93 34.92 -12.59
C THR A 545 -9.24 34.08 -12.50
N SER A 546 -9.56 33.76 -11.23
CA SER A 546 -10.62 32.95 -10.57
C SER A 546 -11.84 33.80 -10.10
N PRO A 547 -12.80 33.42 -9.19
CA PRO A 547 -12.97 32.22 -8.31
C PRO A 547 -14.44 31.66 -8.10
N LEU A 548 -14.62 30.75 -7.11
CA LEU A 548 -15.89 30.17 -6.60
C LEU A 548 -16.78 31.16 -5.78
N PRO A 549 -18.01 30.77 -5.34
CA PRO A 549 -18.19 30.42 -3.89
C PRO A 549 -19.36 29.48 -3.45
N THR A 550 -19.22 28.85 -2.25
CA THR A 550 -20.25 28.53 -1.18
C THR A 550 -21.45 27.58 -1.46
N CYS A 551 -22.12 26.87 -0.53
CA CYS A 551 -22.02 26.36 0.88
C CYS A 551 -23.39 25.69 1.23
N ILE A 552 -23.49 24.79 2.25
CA ILE A 552 -24.63 24.60 3.23
C ILE A 552 -24.44 23.29 4.08
N LYS A 553 -25.01 23.24 5.30
CA LYS A 553 -25.02 22.13 6.34
C LYS A 553 -26.51 21.69 6.62
N PRO A 554 -26.96 20.84 7.62
CA PRO A 554 -26.27 20.19 8.79
C PRO A 554 -26.81 18.81 9.37
N LYS A 555 -26.19 18.32 10.48
CA LYS A 555 -26.69 17.38 11.56
C LYS A 555 -26.85 15.86 11.19
N MET A 556 -26.66 14.83 12.06
CA MET A 556 -26.39 14.68 13.52
C MET A 556 -25.92 13.21 13.88
N ILE A 557 -25.01 13.00 14.87
CA ILE A 557 -24.92 11.83 15.83
C ILE A 557 -24.52 10.44 15.22
N SER A 558 -23.85 9.41 15.83
CA SER A 558 -23.46 8.99 17.22
C SER A 558 -22.06 8.32 17.42
N LEU A 559 -21.77 7.91 18.67
CA LEU A 559 -20.64 7.29 19.39
C LEU A 559 -19.85 6.00 18.96
N LEU A 560 -18.56 5.95 19.41
CA LEU A 560 -17.80 4.89 20.16
C LEU A 560 -16.53 4.16 19.60
N LEU A 561 -15.44 4.30 20.41
CA LEU A 561 -14.34 3.38 20.77
C LEU A 561 -13.04 3.20 19.92
N PHE A 562 -12.00 2.76 20.65
CA PHE A 562 -10.53 2.95 20.48
C PHE A 562 -9.75 1.69 20.04
N TYR A 563 -8.40 1.80 19.97
CA TYR A 563 -7.33 0.78 19.78
C TYR A 563 -7.01 0.38 18.31
N PHE A 564 -5.79 -0.01 17.88
CA PHE A 564 -4.52 -0.41 18.55
C PHE A 564 -3.26 0.08 17.79
N ILE A 565 -2.12 0.27 18.48
CA ILE A 565 -0.83 -0.25 18.00
C ILE A 565 -0.15 -1.02 19.13
N TYR A 566 0.16 -2.28 18.85
CA TYR A 566 1.10 -3.09 19.61
C TYR A 566 2.12 -3.62 18.61
N HIS A 567 3.27 -2.95 18.48
CA HIS A 567 4.57 -3.48 18.00
C HIS A 567 5.61 -2.36 17.77
N ARG A 568 6.13 -1.76 18.86
CA ARG A 568 7.57 -1.36 18.87
C ARG A 568 8.18 -1.04 20.24
N PHE A 569 7.38 -0.80 21.28
CA PHE A 569 7.91 -0.48 22.61
C PHE A 569 7.48 -1.47 23.69
N ARG A 570 8.50 -2.08 24.31
CA ARG A 570 8.40 -2.90 25.52
C ARG A 570 8.34 -1.94 26.70
N ILE A 571 7.14 -1.50 27.06
CA ILE A 571 6.88 -0.67 28.24
C ILE A 571 5.72 -1.30 29.00
N GLU A 572 5.97 -1.70 30.23
CA GLU A 572 4.95 -2.16 31.18
C GLU A 572 4.13 -0.96 31.65
N TYR A 573 2.81 -0.98 31.46
CA TYR A 573 1.89 -0.23 32.32
C TYR A 573 0.57 -0.98 32.50
N THR A 574 0.14 -1.05 33.75
CA THR A 574 -1.09 -1.67 34.23
C THR A 574 -2.31 -0.88 33.76
N VAL A 575 -3.32 -1.57 33.23
CA VAL A 575 -4.66 -0.99 33.06
C VAL A 575 -5.40 -1.05 34.39
N VAL A 576 -5.84 0.09 34.88
CA VAL A 576 -6.87 0.18 35.94
C VAL A 576 -8.18 0.61 35.25
N VAL A 577 -9.26 -0.02 35.71
CA VAL A 577 -10.63 -0.05 35.12
C VAL A 577 -11.18 1.34 34.76
#